data_AF-L0CUY6-F1
#
_entry.id   AF-L0CUY6-F1
#
_cell.length_a   1.000
_cell.length_b   1.000
_cell.length_c   1.000
_cell.angle_alpha   90.00
_cell.angle_beta   90.00
_cell.angle_gamma   90.00
#
_symmetry.space_group_name_H-M   'P 1'
#
loop_
_entity.id
_entity.type
_entity.pdbx_description
1 polymer ?
#
loop_
_entity_poly.entity_id
_entity_poly.type
_entity_poly.pdbx_seq_one_letter_code
_entity_poly.pdbx_strand_id
1 'polypeptide(L)'
;MKKNTLSAILMTLFLFISCNNSGKDVTTSTDSVDESVKGPNLTEISKKITDSNAIVLAVKEVEVLLSSIDELANKAIGKKIDQNNGLTNEAGHNGSLLAGAYTISTLITQKLTALKDSVELKKEIAEAKKCSEEFTKKLKSSHAELGIENATDDNAKKAILRTNASKDKGAEELEKLFKSVESLVKAAQEAATNSIKELTSPVVAESPKKP
;
A
#
# COMPACT_ATOMS: atom_id res chain seq x y z
N MET A 1 -6.37 10.82 14.98
CA MET A 1 -5.83 12.09 14.42
C MET A 1 -6.95 13.13 14.46
N LYS A 2 -6.72 14.29 15.08
CA LYS A 2 -7.74 15.32 15.31
C LYS A 2 -8.21 15.87 13.95
N LYS A 3 -9.52 15.91 13.71
CA LYS A 3 -10.17 16.44 12.49
C LYS A 3 -9.84 17.91 12.20
N ASN A 4 -9.16 18.56 13.14
CA ASN A 4 -8.88 19.99 13.17
C ASN A 4 -7.60 20.36 12.39
N THR A 5 -6.74 19.40 12.03
CA THR A 5 -5.50 19.69 11.28
C THR A 5 -5.73 19.83 9.77
N LEU A 6 -6.67 19.08 9.19
CA LEU A 6 -6.98 19.17 7.76
C LEU A 6 -7.68 20.49 7.41
N SER A 7 -8.61 20.95 8.24
CA SER A 7 -9.33 22.22 8.05
C SER A 7 -8.41 23.44 8.20
N ALA A 8 -7.47 23.38 9.16
CA ALA A 8 -6.49 24.45 9.34
C ALA A 8 -5.53 24.57 8.14
N ILE A 9 -5.08 23.44 7.59
CA ILE A 9 -4.24 23.39 6.37
C ILE A 9 -5.01 23.91 5.15
N LEU A 10 -6.30 23.57 5.02
CA LEU A 10 -7.15 24.02 3.92
C LEU A 10 -7.43 25.53 3.97
N MET A 11 -7.66 26.09 5.17
CA MET A 11 -7.86 27.53 5.38
C MET A 11 -6.60 28.34 5.09
N THR A 12 -5.42 27.84 5.44
CA THR A 12 -4.16 28.54 5.12
C THR A 12 -3.88 28.55 3.62
N LEU A 13 -4.21 27.47 2.90
CA LEU A 13 -4.02 27.37 1.46
C LEU A 13 -4.85 28.42 0.68
N PHE A 14 -6.08 28.73 1.12
CA PHE A 14 -6.92 29.77 0.50
C PHE A 14 -6.36 31.20 0.65
N LEU A 15 -5.65 31.46 1.74
CA LEU A 15 -5.01 32.76 2.00
C LEU A 15 -3.82 33.02 1.07
N PHE A 16 -3.04 31.98 0.73
CA PHE A 16 -1.91 32.13 -0.20
C PHE A 16 -2.34 32.32 -1.67
N ILE A 17 -3.48 31.74 -2.09
CA ILE A 17 -4.00 31.92 -3.45
C ILE A 17 -4.60 33.33 -3.64
N SER A 18 -5.18 33.90 -2.59
CA SER A 18 -5.79 35.24 -2.63
C SER A 18 -4.77 36.39 -2.80
N CYS A 19 -3.50 36.18 -2.46
CA CYS A 19 -2.45 37.19 -2.64
C CYS A 19 -1.77 37.14 -4.02
N ASN A 20 -2.09 36.18 -4.90
CA ASN A 20 -1.50 36.08 -6.24
C ASN A 20 -2.43 36.61 -7.36
N ASN A 21 -3.53 37.29 -7.00
CA ASN A 21 -4.43 37.96 -7.94
C ASN A 21 -4.39 39.48 -7.84
N SER A 22 -3.24 40.06 -7.46
CA SER A 22 -3.02 41.49 -7.61
C SER A 22 -2.84 41.79 -9.10
N GLY A 23 -3.93 42.20 -9.74
CA GLY A 23 -3.96 42.69 -11.11
C GLY A 23 -2.82 43.69 -11.34
N LYS A 24 -1.91 43.32 -12.24
CA LYS A 24 -0.83 44.18 -12.68
C LYS A 24 -1.41 45.09 -13.76
N ASP A 25 -1.60 46.36 -13.42
CA ASP A 25 -1.69 47.41 -14.43
C ASP A 25 -0.40 47.37 -15.26
N VAL A 26 -0.55 47.09 -16.55
CA VAL A 26 0.55 47.04 -17.49
C VAL A 26 0.93 48.48 -17.83
N THR A 27 1.91 49.02 -17.11
CA THR A 27 2.70 50.15 -17.57
C THR A 27 4.10 49.68 -17.91
N THR A 28 4.39 49.81 -19.20
CA THR A 28 5.69 49.77 -19.87
C THR A 28 6.91 49.93 -18.95
N SER A 29 7.62 48.83 -18.69
CA SER A 29 9.04 48.83 -18.38
C SER A 29 9.62 47.48 -18.77
N THR A 30 10.56 47.52 -19.70
CA THR A 30 11.40 46.41 -20.17
C THR A 30 12.40 46.02 -19.09
N ASP A 31 11.90 45.56 -17.94
CA ASP A 31 12.72 44.83 -16.98
C ASP A 31 12.53 43.35 -17.30
N SER A 32 13.61 42.70 -17.71
CA SER A 32 13.71 41.25 -17.79
C SER A 32 13.13 40.68 -16.50
N VAL A 33 11.93 40.08 -16.58
CA VAL A 33 11.34 39.33 -15.48
C VAL A 33 12.37 38.27 -15.14
N ASP A 34 13.05 38.48 -14.01
CA ASP A 34 14.05 37.58 -13.49
C ASP A 34 13.41 36.19 -13.39
N GLU A 35 13.81 35.27 -14.27
CA GLU A 35 13.33 33.89 -14.28
C GLU A 35 13.62 33.19 -12.93
N SER A 36 14.47 33.78 -12.07
CA SER A 36 14.74 33.35 -10.71
C SER A 36 13.54 33.45 -9.74
N VAL A 37 12.42 34.08 -10.12
CA VAL A 37 11.20 34.21 -9.27
C VAL A 37 10.06 33.30 -9.77
N LYS A 38 10.38 32.21 -10.47
CA LYS A 38 9.35 31.22 -10.81
C LYS A 38 9.01 30.41 -9.55
N GLY A 39 7.81 30.62 -9.02
CA GLY A 39 7.25 29.80 -7.94
C GLY A 39 7.14 28.31 -8.34
N PRO A 40 6.82 27.40 -7.40
CA PRO A 40 6.78 25.97 -7.65
C PRO A 40 5.88 25.63 -8.84
N ASN A 41 6.35 24.70 -9.70
CA ASN A 41 5.60 24.25 -10.88
C ASN A 41 4.37 23.44 -10.46
N LEU A 42 3.24 24.12 -10.26
CA LEU A 42 2.01 23.52 -9.73
C LEU A 42 1.45 22.41 -10.63
N THR A 43 1.63 22.51 -11.96
CA THR A 43 1.19 21.47 -12.89
C THR A 43 1.98 20.18 -12.71
N GLU A 44 3.30 20.29 -12.54
CA GLU A 44 4.15 19.13 -12.30
C GLU A 44 3.91 18.53 -10.90
N ILE A 45 3.85 19.37 -9.88
CA ILE A 45 3.64 18.92 -8.49
C ILE A 45 2.27 18.27 -8.32
N SER A 46 1.20 18.86 -8.88
CA SER A 46 -0.13 18.24 -8.84
C SER A 46 -0.15 16.88 -9.52
N LYS A 47 0.55 16.72 -10.65
CA LYS A 47 0.71 15.43 -11.31
C LYS A 47 1.46 14.42 -10.43
N LYS A 48 2.58 14.80 -9.81
CA LYS A 48 3.31 13.94 -8.86
C LYS A 48 2.43 13.49 -7.70
N ILE A 49 1.65 14.41 -7.12
CA ILE A 49 0.71 14.09 -6.03
C ILE A 49 -0.35 13.09 -6.51
N THR A 50 -0.95 13.30 -7.69
CA THR A 50 -1.94 12.36 -8.25
C THR A 50 -1.34 10.98 -8.48
N ASP A 51 -0.15 10.90 -9.08
CA ASP A 51 0.51 9.63 -9.39
C ASP A 51 0.93 8.89 -8.09
N SER A 52 1.49 9.59 -7.11
CA SER A 52 1.85 9.02 -5.79
C SER A 52 0.61 8.53 -5.02
N ASN A 53 -0.49 9.30 -5.03
CA ASN A 53 -1.74 8.88 -4.37
C ASN A 53 -2.35 7.63 -5.01
N ALA A 54 -2.27 7.49 -6.34
CA ALA A 54 -2.75 6.30 -7.02
C ALA A 54 -1.98 5.04 -6.58
N ILE A 55 -0.66 5.15 -6.36
CA ILE A 55 0.15 4.06 -5.83
C ILE A 55 -0.24 3.74 -4.38
N VAL A 56 -0.38 4.76 -3.52
CA VAL A 56 -0.80 4.56 -2.12
C VAL A 56 -2.12 3.79 -2.04
N LEU A 57 -3.11 4.16 -2.85
CA LEU A 57 -4.41 3.48 -2.89
C LEU A 57 -4.27 2.01 -3.32
N ALA A 58 -3.49 1.74 -4.38
CA ALA A 58 -3.30 0.38 -4.87
C ALA A 58 -2.55 -0.50 -3.84
N VAL A 59 -1.53 0.04 -3.16
CA VAL A 59 -0.81 -0.69 -2.11
C VAL A 59 -1.71 -0.94 -0.89
N LYS A 60 -2.59 0.01 -0.52
CA LYS A 60 -3.58 -0.19 0.55
C LYS A 60 -4.57 -1.30 0.24
N GLU A 61 -4.97 -1.46 -1.03
CA GLU A 61 -5.81 -2.60 -1.43
C GLU A 61 -5.11 -3.94 -1.12
N VAL A 62 -3.82 -4.05 -1.41
CA VAL A 62 -3.01 -5.24 -1.11
C VAL A 62 -2.94 -5.51 0.41
N GLU A 63 -2.70 -4.47 1.21
CA GLU A 63 -2.66 -4.58 2.68
C GLU A 63 -3.99 -5.08 3.27
N VAL A 64 -5.13 -4.62 2.73
CA VAL A 64 -6.46 -5.09 3.14
C VAL A 64 -6.67 -6.55 2.76
N LEU A 65 -6.26 -6.98 1.57
CA LEU A 65 -6.32 -8.39 1.17
C LEU A 65 -5.49 -9.27 2.11
N LEU A 66 -4.29 -8.85 2.51
CA LEU A 66 -3.49 -9.57 3.50
C LEU A 66 -4.18 -9.65 4.87
N SER A 67 -4.78 -8.54 5.30
CA SER A 67 -5.54 -8.49 6.54
C SER A 67 -6.74 -9.44 6.51
N SER A 68 -7.37 -9.62 5.35
CA SER A 68 -8.45 -10.60 5.20
C SER A 68 -7.98 -12.05 5.40
N ILE A 69 -6.77 -12.41 4.95
CA ILE A 69 -6.17 -13.73 5.24
C ILE A 69 -5.90 -13.88 6.74
N ASP A 70 -5.41 -12.82 7.39
CA ASP A 70 -5.17 -12.81 8.83
C ASP A 70 -6.47 -12.99 9.63
N GLU A 71 -7.57 -12.35 9.21
CA GLU A 71 -8.89 -12.53 9.83
C GLU A 71 -9.40 -13.97 9.63
N LEU A 72 -9.26 -14.54 8.43
CA LEU A 72 -9.60 -15.95 8.17
C LEU A 72 -8.81 -16.89 9.09
N ALA A 73 -7.50 -16.65 9.24
CA ALA A 73 -6.63 -17.47 10.08
C ALA A 73 -6.98 -17.37 11.57
N ASN A 74 -7.24 -16.15 12.08
CA ASN A 74 -7.51 -15.90 13.48
C ASN A 74 -8.94 -16.30 13.90
N LYS A 75 -9.90 -16.27 12.98
CA LYS A 75 -11.32 -16.46 13.32
C LYS A 75 -11.94 -17.74 12.79
N ALA A 76 -11.57 -18.19 11.60
CA ALA A 76 -12.35 -19.21 10.88
C ALA A 76 -11.74 -20.61 10.89
N ILE A 77 -10.46 -20.78 11.28
CA ILE A 77 -9.83 -22.10 11.38
C ILE A 77 -10.54 -22.95 12.43
N GLY A 78 -10.97 -24.15 12.02
CA GLY A 78 -11.64 -25.12 12.87
C GLY A 78 -13.01 -24.62 13.34
N LYS A 79 -13.69 -23.79 12.54
CA LYS A 79 -14.99 -23.20 12.87
C LYS A 79 -16.05 -23.46 11.82
N LYS A 80 -17.30 -23.42 12.27
CA LYS A 80 -18.50 -23.29 11.43
C LYS A 80 -19.40 -22.19 11.95
N ILE A 81 -20.32 -21.73 11.10
CA ILE A 81 -21.36 -20.79 11.51
C ILE A 81 -22.35 -21.50 12.43
N ASP A 82 -22.69 -20.83 13.52
CA ASP A 82 -23.69 -21.28 14.50
C ASP A 82 -24.76 -20.21 14.68
N GLN A 83 -26.01 -20.63 14.87
CA GLN A 83 -27.15 -19.73 15.01
C GLN A 83 -27.03 -18.80 16.22
N ASN A 84 -26.41 -19.26 17.30
CA ASN A 84 -26.43 -18.58 18.59
C ASN A 84 -25.11 -17.86 18.90
N ASN A 85 -23.99 -18.39 18.41
CA ASN A 85 -22.65 -17.94 18.79
C ASN A 85 -21.86 -17.31 17.63
N GLY A 86 -22.46 -17.21 16.44
CA GLY A 86 -21.78 -16.73 15.23
C GLY A 86 -20.82 -17.78 14.68
N LEU A 87 -19.71 -18.06 15.38
CA LEU A 87 -18.76 -19.13 15.06
C LEU A 87 -18.60 -20.10 16.24
N THR A 88 -18.76 -21.40 15.97
CA THR A 88 -18.48 -22.49 16.93
C THR A 88 -17.43 -23.45 16.37
N ASN A 89 -16.95 -24.38 17.19
CA ASN A 89 -15.92 -25.35 16.80
C ASN A 89 -16.44 -26.36 15.76
N GLU A 90 -15.63 -26.61 14.74
CA GLU A 90 -15.76 -27.65 13.72
C GLU A 90 -14.34 -28.02 13.26
N ALA A 91 -13.67 -28.84 14.06
CA ALA A 91 -12.25 -29.11 13.87
C ALA A 91 -11.98 -29.94 12.60
N GLY A 92 -10.89 -29.63 11.91
CA GLY A 92 -10.34 -30.49 10.87
C GLY A 92 -11.02 -30.42 9.50
N HIS A 93 -11.87 -29.42 9.24
CA HIS A 93 -12.55 -29.23 7.95
C HIS A 93 -12.15 -27.91 7.26
N ASN A 94 -10.84 -27.64 7.16
CA ASN A 94 -10.32 -26.35 6.69
C ASN A 94 -10.00 -26.28 5.18
N GLY A 95 -10.26 -27.34 4.41
CA GLY A 95 -9.83 -27.41 3.00
C GLY A 95 -10.35 -26.26 2.13
N SER A 96 -11.64 -25.96 2.22
CA SER A 96 -12.28 -24.86 1.47
C SER A 96 -11.81 -23.48 1.95
N LEU A 97 -11.61 -23.30 3.26
CA LEU A 97 -11.05 -22.09 3.85
C LEU A 97 -9.65 -21.81 3.28
N LEU A 98 -8.79 -22.84 3.21
CA LEU A 98 -7.45 -22.74 2.67
C LEU A 98 -7.44 -22.48 1.15
N ALA A 99 -8.38 -23.06 0.40
CA ALA A 99 -8.57 -22.72 -1.02
C ALA A 99 -8.95 -21.25 -1.21
N GLY A 100 -9.79 -20.70 -0.31
CA GLY A 100 -10.11 -19.28 -0.26
C GLY A 100 -8.87 -18.41 0.01
N ALA A 101 -8.09 -18.74 1.03
CA ALA A 101 -6.84 -18.03 1.35
C ALA A 101 -5.83 -18.10 0.19
N TYR A 102 -5.72 -19.25 -0.48
CA TYR A 102 -4.89 -19.41 -1.68
C TYR A 102 -5.37 -18.47 -2.81
N THR A 103 -6.67 -18.39 -3.06
CA THR A 103 -7.24 -17.48 -4.06
C THR A 103 -6.88 -16.02 -3.76
N ILE A 104 -7.01 -15.58 -2.52
CA ILE A 104 -6.61 -14.23 -2.09
C ILE A 104 -5.10 -14.03 -2.28
N SER A 105 -4.26 -15.03 -1.99
CA SER A 105 -2.80 -14.96 -2.22
C SER A 105 -2.45 -14.73 -3.70
N THR A 106 -3.16 -15.40 -4.61
CA THR A 106 -2.96 -15.21 -6.05
C THR A 106 -3.40 -13.81 -6.51
N LEU A 107 -4.51 -13.30 -5.94
CA LEU A 107 -4.99 -11.95 -6.21
C LEU A 107 -3.99 -10.89 -5.72
N ILE A 108 -3.42 -11.07 -4.52
CA ILE A 108 -2.34 -10.21 -4.00
C ILE A 108 -1.17 -10.16 -4.99
N THR A 109 -0.71 -11.31 -5.48
CA THR A 109 0.38 -11.40 -6.46
C THR A 109 0.04 -10.66 -7.76
N GLN A 110 -1.19 -10.81 -8.25
CA GLN A 110 -1.68 -10.09 -9.43
C GLN A 110 -1.69 -8.57 -9.21
N LYS A 111 -2.20 -8.10 -8.06
CA LYS A 111 -2.26 -6.68 -7.71
C LYS A 111 -0.88 -6.07 -7.57
N LEU A 112 0.05 -6.75 -6.90
CA LEU A 112 1.45 -6.32 -6.79
C LEU A 112 2.14 -6.25 -8.15
N THR A 113 1.86 -7.19 -9.05
CA THR A 113 2.39 -7.18 -10.43
C THR A 113 1.78 -6.07 -11.28
N ALA A 114 0.55 -5.65 -11.01
CA ALA A 114 -0.13 -4.57 -11.71
C ALA A 114 0.19 -3.17 -11.16
N LEU A 115 0.98 -3.06 -10.08
CA LEU A 115 1.44 -1.77 -9.59
C LEU A 115 2.25 -1.06 -10.68
N LYS A 116 1.97 0.23 -10.88
CA LYS A 116 2.73 1.05 -11.82
C LYS A 116 4.21 1.06 -11.43
N ASP A 117 5.07 1.02 -12.43
CA ASP A 117 6.51 1.21 -12.23
C ASP A 117 6.74 2.59 -11.59
N SER A 118 7.31 2.56 -10.39
CA SER A 118 7.83 3.75 -9.71
C SER A 118 9.31 3.52 -9.46
N VAL A 119 10.15 4.43 -9.97
CA VAL A 119 11.60 4.35 -9.78
C VAL A 119 11.96 4.35 -8.29
N GLU A 120 11.25 5.17 -7.51
CA GLU A 120 11.45 5.34 -6.07
C GLU A 120 11.04 4.11 -5.25
N LEU A 121 10.02 3.37 -5.69
CA LEU A 121 9.44 2.24 -4.95
C LEU A 121 9.77 0.87 -5.56
N LYS A 122 10.62 0.84 -6.59
CA LYS A 122 10.90 -0.37 -7.39
C LYS A 122 11.42 -1.52 -6.52
N LYS A 123 12.24 -1.22 -5.52
CA LYS A 123 12.83 -2.23 -4.63
C LYS A 123 11.76 -2.86 -3.73
N GLU A 124 10.91 -2.04 -3.11
CA GLU A 124 9.86 -2.46 -2.20
C GLU A 124 8.77 -3.24 -2.93
N ILE A 125 8.40 -2.81 -4.15
CA ILE A 125 7.46 -3.53 -5.01
C ILE A 125 8.02 -4.91 -5.38
N ALA A 126 9.30 -4.98 -5.79
CA ALA A 126 9.94 -6.24 -6.16
C ALA A 126 10.01 -7.23 -4.99
N GLU A 127 10.36 -6.75 -3.79
CA GLU A 127 10.40 -7.59 -2.58
C GLU A 127 9.01 -8.10 -2.21
N ALA A 128 7.99 -7.23 -2.19
CA ALA A 128 6.61 -7.63 -1.91
C ALA A 128 6.10 -8.66 -2.91
N LYS A 129 6.39 -8.46 -4.21
CA LYS A 129 6.04 -9.41 -5.27
C LYS A 129 6.71 -10.77 -5.04
N LYS A 130 8.02 -10.79 -4.79
CA LYS A 130 8.77 -12.01 -4.51
C LYS A 130 8.18 -12.77 -3.32
N CYS A 131 7.94 -12.09 -2.19
CA CYS A 131 7.31 -12.69 -1.02
C CYS A 131 5.91 -13.24 -1.33
N SER A 132 5.13 -12.57 -2.19
CA SER A 132 3.79 -13.04 -2.58
C SER A 132 3.85 -14.33 -3.39
N GLU A 133 4.80 -14.43 -4.32
CA GLU A 133 5.04 -15.62 -5.12
C GLU A 133 5.54 -16.78 -4.26
N GLU A 134 6.45 -16.52 -3.31
CA GLU A 134 6.95 -17.50 -2.35
C GLU A 134 5.83 -18.06 -1.47
N PHE A 135 4.95 -17.19 -0.93
CA PHE A 135 3.81 -17.62 -0.12
C PHE A 135 2.83 -18.49 -0.92
N THR A 136 2.38 -18.03 -2.09
CA THR A 136 1.49 -18.82 -2.96
C THR A 136 2.14 -20.14 -3.38
N LYS A 137 3.43 -20.15 -3.71
CA LYS A 137 4.17 -21.36 -4.05
C LYS A 137 4.24 -22.34 -2.87
N LYS A 138 4.46 -21.84 -1.65
CA LYS A 138 4.54 -22.67 -0.45
C LYS A 138 3.22 -23.38 -0.16
N LEU A 139 2.10 -22.65 -0.23
CA LEU A 139 0.76 -23.23 -0.11
C LEU A 139 0.54 -24.33 -1.16
N LYS A 140 0.88 -24.04 -2.43
CA LYS A 140 0.78 -25.01 -3.53
C LYS A 140 1.64 -26.24 -3.32
N SER A 141 2.89 -26.08 -2.85
CA SER A 141 3.78 -27.22 -2.59
C SER A 141 3.31 -28.10 -1.43
N SER A 142 2.52 -27.54 -0.51
CA SER A 142 1.97 -28.25 0.65
C SER A 142 0.59 -28.88 0.36
N HIS A 143 0.20 -28.99 -0.92
CA HIS A 143 -1.15 -29.43 -1.33
C HIS A 143 -1.55 -30.81 -0.80
N ALA A 144 -0.61 -31.71 -0.53
CA ALA A 144 -0.92 -33.03 0.01
C ALA A 144 -1.62 -32.96 1.39
N GLU A 145 -1.34 -31.91 2.16
CA GLU A 145 -1.89 -31.69 3.49
C GLU A 145 -2.89 -30.53 3.54
N LEU A 146 -2.76 -29.55 2.66
CA LEU A 146 -3.63 -28.36 2.61
C LEU A 146 -4.77 -28.47 1.59
N GLY A 147 -4.61 -29.31 0.56
CA GLY A 147 -5.53 -29.46 -0.56
C GLY A 147 -6.57 -30.57 -0.37
N ILE A 148 -6.70 -31.11 0.85
CA ILE A 148 -7.70 -32.10 1.21
C ILE A 148 -8.87 -31.42 1.93
N GLU A 149 -10.08 -31.97 1.80
CA GLU A 149 -11.28 -31.46 2.50
C GLU A 149 -11.03 -31.37 4.01
N ASN A 150 -10.49 -32.44 4.58
CA ASN A 150 -10.26 -32.60 6.01
C ASN A 150 -8.89 -32.06 6.47
N ALA A 151 -8.47 -30.91 5.92
CA ALA A 151 -7.24 -30.26 6.35
C ALA A 151 -7.34 -29.90 7.85
N THR A 152 -6.39 -30.39 8.64
CA THR A 152 -6.39 -30.23 10.10
C THR A 152 -6.21 -28.77 10.52
N ASP A 153 -6.70 -28.41 11.70
CA ASP A 153 -6.51 -27.06 12.26
C ASP A 153 -5.03 -26.72 12.42
N ASP A 154 -4.20 -27.70 12.79
CA ASP A 154 -2.76 -27.54 12.92
C ASP A 154 -2.10 -27.24 11.56
N ASN A 155 -2.45 -27.99 10.51
CA ASN A 155 -1.94 -27.74 9.17
C ASN A 155 -2.43 -26.39 8.61
N ALA A 156 -3.68 -26.01 8.87
CA ALA A 156 -4.20 -24.71 8.50
C ALA A 156 -3.46 -23.56 9.21
N LYS A 157 -3.18 -23.71 10.52
CA LYS A 157 -2.40 -22.72 11.28
C LYS A 157 -0.98 -22.59 10.77
N LYS A 158 -0.30 -23.71 10.46
CA LYS A 158 1.04 -23.71 9.84
C LYS A 158 1.08 -23.02 8.47
N ALA A 159 -0.06 -22.95 7.79
CA ALA A 159 -0.18 -22.34 6.47
C ALA A 159 -0.51 -20.84 6.49
N ILE A 160 -1.45 -20.40 7.34
CA ILE A 160 -1.98 -19.03 7.28
C ILE A 160 -2.00 -18.26 8.61
N LEU A 161 -1.67 -18.90 9.75
CA LEU A 161 -1.60 -18.20 11.05
C LEU A 161 -0.17 -17.79 11.36
N ARG A 162 0.15 -16.51 11.12
CA ARG A 162 1.49 -15.93 11.32
C ARG A 162 2.01 -16.03 12.77
N THR A 163 1.11 -16.12 13.74
CA THR A 163 1.46 -16.25 15.16
C THR A 163 1.62 -17.69 15.61
N ASN A 164 1.40 -18.67 14.73
CA ASN A 164 1.56 -20.08 15.07
C ASN A 164 3.04 -20.41 15.34
N ALA A 165 3.30 -21.35 16.26
CA ALA A 165 4.66 -21.73 16.62
C ALA A 165 5.40 -22.43 15.45
N SER A 166 4.71 -23.33 14.76
CA SER A 166 5.22 -23.98 13.55
C SER A 166 4.63 -23.30 12.31
N LYS A 167 5.45 -22.99 11.32
CA LYS A 167 5.09 -22.15 10.17
C LYS A 167 5.51 -22.75 8.82
N ASP A 168 5.80 -24.03 8.81
CA ASP A 168 6.47 -24.76 7.75
C ASP A 168 5.61 -25.04 6.50
N LYS A 169 4.36 -24.56 6.46
CA LYS A 169 3.42 -24.73 5.33
C LYS A 169 2.95 -23.43 4.69
N GLY A 170 3.50 -22.28 5.08
CA GLY A 170 3.17 -20.99 4.46
C GLY A 170 3.13 -19.81 5.43
N ALA A 171 2.94 -20.04 6.73
CA ALA A 171 2.80 -18.94 7.68
C ALA A 171 4.09 -18.12 7.84
N GLU A 172 5.25 -18.71 7.52
CA GLU A 172 6.53 -18.00 7.52
C GLU A 172 6.61 -17.04 6.32
N GLU A 173 6.29 -17.53 5.12
CA GLU A 173 6.23 -16.73 3.90
C GLU A 173 5.15 -15.65 3.99
N LEU A 174 3.99 -15.95 4.61
CA LEU A 174 2.94 -14.96 4.87
C LEU A 174 3.41 -13.85 5.81
N GLU A 175 4.21 -14.17 6.84
CA GLU A 175 4.78 -13.16 7.72
C GLU A 175 5.79 -12.27 7.00
N LYS A 176 6.65 -12.84 6.14
CA LYS A 176 7.57 -12.09 5.29
C LYS A 176 6.82 -11.17 4.32
N LEU A 177 5.77 -11.68 3.69
CA LEU A 177 4.89 -10.92 2.82
C LEU A 177 4.25 -9.73 3.57
N PHE A 178 3.74 -9.95 4.78
CA PHE A 178 3.16 -8.88 5.60
C PHE A 178 4.17 -7.76 5.89
N LYS A 179 5.41 -8.11 6.27
CA LYS A 179 6.48 -7.14 6.54
C LYS A 179 6.91 -6.38 5.27
N SER A 180 6.99 -7.08 4.14
CA SER A 180 7.35 -6.44 2.86
C SER A 180 6.27 -5.46 2.39
N VAL A 181 4.99 -5.81 2.51
CA VAL A 181 3.87 -4.91 2.17
C VAL A 181 3.78 -3.75 3.17
N GLU A 182 4.01 -3.96 4.47
CA GLU A 182 4.08 -2.87 5.44
C GLU A 182 5.18 -1.85 5.07
N SER A 183 6.34 -2.34 4.63
CA SER A 183 7.45 -1.49 4.19
C SER A 183 7.07 -0.72 2.91
N LEU A 184 6.42 -1.38 1.95
CA LEU A 184 5.92 -0.76 0.72
C LEU A 184 4.85 0.32 1.01
N VAL A 185 3.94 0.07 1.95
CA VAL A 185 2.95 1.06 2.40
C VAL A 185 3.63 2.30 2.95
N LYS A 186 4.64 2.13 3.83
CA LYS A 186 5.40 3.25 4.41
C LYS A 186 6.11 4.06 3.33
N ALA A 187 6.83 3.39 2.42
CA ALA A 187 7.55 4.05 1.33
C ALA A 187 6.59 4.81 0.39
N ALA A 188 5.44 4.23 0.04
CA ALA A 188 4.44 4.90 -0.80
C ALA A 188 3.85 6.14 -0.10
N GLN A 189 3.59 6.06 1.21
CA GLN A 189 3.11 7.20 2.01
C GLN A 189 4.16 8.31 2.12
N GLU A 190 5.44 7.95 2.25
CA GLU A 190 6.55 8.91 2.26
C GLU A 190 6.70 9.62 0.92
N ALA A 191 6.65 8.89 -0.22
CA ALA A 191 6.68 9.47 -1.55
C ALA A 191 5.51 10.46 -1.80
N ALA A 192 4.30 10.09 -1.38
CA ALA A 192 3.14 10.99 -1.44
C ALA A 192 3.32 12.23 -0.54
N THR A 193 3.85 12.06 0.68
CA THR A 193 4.13 13.15 1.61
C THR A 193 5.19 14.10 1.05
N ASN A 194 6.23 13.58 0.40
CA ASN A 194 7.28 14.38 -0.23
C ASN A 194 6.72 15.18 -1.41
N SER A 195 5.88 14.56 -2.25
CA SER A 195 5.18 15.26 -3.34
C SER A 195 4.35 16.44 -2.82
N ILE A 196 3.71 16.30 -1.66
CA ILE A 196 2.94 17.38 -1.02
C ILE A 196 3.86 18.49 -0.47
N LYS A 197 5.00 18.13 0.13
CA LYS A 197 5.98 19.10 0.67
C LYS A 197 6.59 19.99 -0.42
N GLU A 198 6.65 19.53 -1.67
CA GLU A 198 7.10 20.35 -2.80
C GLU A 198 6.23 21.61 -3.01
N LEU A 199 4.96 21.60 -2.58
CA LEU A 199 4.07 22.77 -2.67
C LEU A 199 4.57 23.97 -1.85
N THR A 200 5.30 23.72 -0.77
CA THR A 200 5.76 24.74 0.17
C THR A 200 7.28 24.88 0.20
N SER A 201 7.99 24.15 -0.66
CA SER A 201 9.45 24.19 -0.73
C SER A 201 9.91 25.24 -1.75
N PRO A 202 10.98 26.01 -1.47
CA PRO A 202 11.51 26.96 -2.44
C PRO A 202 11.97 26.23 -3.71
N VAL A 203 11.74 26.84 -4.87
CA VAL A 203 12.19 26.29 -6.15
C VAL A 203 13.71 26.22 -6.14
N VAL A 204 14.26 25.02 -6.27
CA VAL A 204 15.70 24.86 -6.50
C VAL A 204 15.96 25.38 -7.90
N ALA A 205 16.57 26.56 -8.01
CA ALA A 205 17.00 27.09 -9.29
C ALA A 205 17.96 26.08 -9.95
N GLU A 206 17.64 25.63 -11.16
CA GLU A 206 18.57 24.82 -11.94
C GLU A 206 19.87 25.62 -12.11
N SER A 207 20.99 25.02 -11.71
CA SER A 207 22.30 25.64 -11.91
C SER A 207 22.51 25.84 -13.41
N PRO A 208 22.90 27.05 -13.87
CA PRO A 208 23.01 27.34 -15.30
C PRO A 208 24.01 26.38 -15.95
N LYS A 209 23.58 25.71 -17.03
CA LYS A 209 24.47 24.91 -17.88
C LYS A 209 25.55 25.83 -18.44
N LYS A 210 26.81 25.54 -18.09
CA LYS A 210 27.98 26.27 -18.57
C LYS A 210 28.10 26.08 -20.10
N PRO A 211 28.45 27.15 -20.86
CA PRO A 211 28.48 27.15 -22.33
C PRO A 211 29.47 26.15 -22.92
#